data_AF-A0AA39AEG5-F1
#
_entry.id   AF-A0AA39AEG5-F1
#
_cell.length_a   1.000
_cell.length_b   1.000
_cell.length_c   1.000
_cell.angle_alpha   90.00
_cell.angle_beta   90.00
_cell.angle_gamma   90.00
#
_symmetry.space_group_name_H-M   'P 1'
#
loop_
_entity.id
_entity.type
_entity.pdbx_description
1 polymer ?
#
loop_
_entity_poly.entity_id
_entity_poly.type
_entity_poly.pdbx_seq_one_letter_code
_entity_poly.pdbx_strand_id
1 'polypeptide(L)'
;MVDECSHFFNLNGHDKNLSSFSIERPAWVHVQDNGWDCGVYVINHMRRSKFMDSSSTLSHWDSTLTRHKLAMELLLDDENSEKAIILDKVHNHAKIKRRRV
;
A
#
# COMPACT_ATOMS: atom_id res chain seq x y z
N MET A 1 14.45 15.20 21.83
CA MET A 1 13.56 14.18 21.22
C MET A 1 14.29 12.85 20.93
N VAL A 2 15.62 12.79 21.05
CA VAL A 2 16.40 11.55 20.89
C VAL A 2 16.54 10.81 22.23
N ASP A 3 16.52 11.53 23.36
CA ASP A 3 16.84 10.98 24.69
C ASP A 3 15.76 10.08 25.31
N GLU A 4 14.48 10.31 25.01
CA GLU A 4 13.37 9.47 25.50
C GLU A 4 13.32 8.10 24.80
N CYS A 5 13.79 8.03 23.55
CA CYS A 5 13.78 6.79 22.78
C CYS A 5 14.82 5.80 23.31
N SER A 6 16.01 6.30 23.67
CA SER A 6 17.13 5.53 24.22
C SER A 6 16.77 4.78 25.50
N HIS A 7 15.93 5.39 26.34
CA HIS A 7 15.57 4.85 27.65
C HIS A 7 14.56 3.70 27.56
N PHE A 8 13.69 3.71 26.54
CA PHE A 8 12.70 2.65 26.29
C PHE A 8 13.34 1.35 25.82
N PHE A 9 14.44 1.43 25.06
CA PHE A 9 15.07 0.28 24.43
C PHE A 9 16.07 -0.48 25.32
N ASN A 10 16.44 0.06 26.47
CA ASN A 10 17.44 -0.51 27.38
C ASN A 10 16.90 -1.61 28.34
N LEU A 11 15.66 -2.07 28.18
CA LEU A 11 14.97 -2.81 29.25
C LEU A 11 15.14 -4.34 29.30
N ASN A 12 15.84 -5.01 28.38
CA ASN A 12 15.78 -6.49 28.33
C ASN A 12 17.11 -7.25 28.15
N GLY A 13 18.28 -6.65 28.39
CA GLY A 13 19.55 -7.41 28.37
C GLY A 13 19.86 -8.13 27.04
N HIS A 14 19.23 -7.69 25.95
CA HIS A 14 19.54 -8.15 24.62
C HIS A 14 20.58 -7.20 24.03
N ASP A 15 21.81 -7.69 23.86
CA ASP A 15 22.90 -7.08 23.07
C ASP A 15 22.54 -7.03 21.57
N LYS A 16 21.40 -6.45 21.23
CA LYS A 16 21.12 -6.01 19.87
C LYS A 16 21.35 -4.53 19.90
N ASN A 17 22.54 -4.14 19.46
CA ASN A 17 22.91 -2.75 19.29
C ASN A 17 21.91 -2.10 18.33
N LEU A 18 20.86 -1.45 18.87
CA LEU A 18 19.81 -0.82 18.06
C LEU A 18 20.35 0.36 17.25
N SER A 19 21.54 0.88 17.61
CA SER A 19 22.26 1.86 16.78
C SER A 19 22.85 1.26 15.50
N SER A 20 22.85 -0.08 15.35
CA SER A 20 23.28 -0.76 14.11
C SER A 20 22.21 -0.76 13.00
N PHE A 21 20.96 -0.44 13.32
CA PHE A 21 19.89 -0.32 12.33
C PHE A 21 19.77 1.15 11.89
N SER A 22 20.20 1.45 10.66
CA SER A 22 19.98 2.78 10.09
C SER A 22 18.47 3.02 9.91
N ILE A 23 17.97 4.07 10.56
CA ILE A 23 16.62 4.61 10.36
C ILE A 23 16.78 5.90 9.58
N GLU A 24 16.76 5.78 8.26
CA GLU A 24 16.86 6.91 7.34
C GLU A 24 15.59 7.03 6.52
N ARG A 25 15.12 8.27 6.35
CA ARG A 25 14.11 8.58 5.35
C ARG A 25 14.82 8.82 4.02
N PRO A 26 14.65 7.95 3.00
CA PRO A 26 15.35 8.15 1.76
C PRO A 26 14.79 9.37 1.01
N ALA A 27 15.68 10.24 0.51
CA ALA A 27 15.28 11.46 -0.21
C ALA A 27 14.50 11.20 -1.51
N TRP A 28 14.61 9.99 -2.07
CA TRP A 28 13.86 9.55 -3.25
C TRP A 28 12.42 9.12 -2.94
N VAL A 29 12.04 8.98 -1.65
CA VAL A 29 10.66 8.68 -1.27
C VAL A 29 9.83 9.95 -1.40
N HIS A 30 9.06 10.01 -2.48
CA HIS A 30 8.15 11.12 -2.73
C HIS A 30 7.14 11.31 -1.60
N VAL A 31 6.91 12.57 -1.26
CA VAL A 31 5.81 13.02 -0.40
C VAL A 31 4.53 12.98 -1.22
N GLN A 32 3.44 12.56 -0.59
CA GLN A 32 2.12 12.64 -1.18
C GLN A 32 1.63 14.09 -1.18
N ASP A 33 1.09 14.55 -2.32
CA ASP A 33 0.62 15.94 -2.48
C ASP A 33 -0.79 16.17 -1.93
N ASN A 34 -1.60 15.11 -1.81
CA ASN A 34 -2.99 15.17 -1.31
C ASN A 34 -3.18 14.39 0.00
N GLY A 35 -4.41 14.35 0.54
CA GLY A 35 -4.70 13.68 1.81
C GLY A 35 -5.31 12.26 1.70
N TRP A 36 -5.70 11.82 0.51
CA TRP A 36 -6.58 10.64 0.34
C TRP A 36 -5.95 9.47 -0.44
N ASP A 37 -4.77 9.66 -1.02
CA ASP A 37 -4.02 8.63 -1.77
C ASP A 37 -2.99 7.87 -0.93
N CYS A 38 -2.96 8.04 0.39
CA CYS A 38 -1.90 7.54 1.28
C CYS A 38 -1.68 6.03 1.17
N GLY A 39 -2.76 5.24 1.14
CA GLY A 39 -2.68 3.79 0.98
C GLY A 39 -2.05 3.38 -0.34
N VAL A 40 -2.33 4.11 -1.42
CA VAL A 40 -1.81 3.77 -2.75
C VAL A 40 -0.34 4.19 -2.88
N TYR A 41 0.07 5.31 -2.28
CA TYR A 41 1.48 5.69 -2.17
C TYR A 41 2.29 4.60 -1.45
N VAL A 42 1.80 4.08 -0.33
CA VAL A 42 2.45 3.00 0.42
C VAL A 42 2.53 1.71 -0.39
N ILE A 43 1.42 1.27 -1.00
CA ILE A 43 1.41 0.04 -1.80
C ILE A 43 2.35 0.14 -2.99
N ASN A 44 2.35 1.28 -3.69
CA ASN A 44 3.24 1.51 -4.82
C ASN A 44 4.71 1.52 -4.38
N HIS A 45 5.02 2.17 -3.25
CA HIS A 45 6.35 2.14 -2.66
C HIS A 45 6.81 0.70 -2.35
N MET A 46 5.96 -0.09 -1.68
CA MET A 46 6.26 -1.49 -1.32
C MET A 46 6.40 -2.41 -2.54
N ARG A 47 5.61 -2.19 -3.60
CA ARG A 47 5.77 -2.91 -4.86
C ARG A 47 7.12 -2.59 -5.48
N ARG A 48 7.51 -1.32 -5.55
CA ARG A 48 8.77 -0.88 -6.17
C ARG A 48 10.01 -1.28 -5.37
N SER A 49 9.96 -1.22 -4.03
CA SER A 49 11.08 -1.61 -3.18
C SER A 49 11.45 -3.08 -3.33
N LYS A 50 10.46 -3.96 -3.57
CA LYS A 50 10.69 -5.39 -3.88
C LYS A 50 11.42 -5.63 -5.19
N PHE A 51 11.41 -4.69 -6.13
CA PHE A 51 12.03 -4.81 -7.45
C PHE A 51 13.31 -3.98 -7.62
N MET A 52 13.79 -3.28 -6.58
CA MET A 52 14.99 -2.42 -6.60
C MET A 52 15.06 -1.43 -7.78
N ASP A 53 13.92 -1.01 -8.34
CA ASP A 53 13.93 -0.02 -9.41
C ASP A 53 13.83 1.39 -8.83
N SER A 54 14.95 1.82 -8.25
CA SER A 54 15.18 3.17 -7.72
C SER A 54 15.20 4.23 -8.82
N SER A 55 15.22 3.82 -10.09
CA SER A 55 15.48 4.71 -11.23
C SER A 55 14.22 5.38 -11.80
N SER A 56 13.04 4.81 -11.57
CA SER A 56 11.82 5.37 -12.16
C SER A 56 11.38 6.59 -11.38
N THR A 57 11.60 7.77 -11.96
CA THR A 57 11.00 9.03 -11.50
C THR A 57 9.51 8.80 -11.25
N LEU A 58 8.97 9.30 -10.14
CA LEU A 58 7.53 9.24 -9.87
C LEU A 58 6.85 10.15 -10.88
N SER A 59 6.65 9.65 -12.10
CA SER A 59 5.79 10.30 -13.06
C SER A 59 4.42 10.43 -12.42
N HIS A 60 3.77 11.56 -12.66
CA HIS A 60 2.41 11.81 -12.25
C HIS A 60 1.55 10.61 -12.69
N TRP A 61 1.16 9.79 -11.72
CA TRP A 61 0.37 8.59 -11.97
C TRP A 61 -1.07 8.91 -11.62
N ASP A 62 -1.98 8.48 -12.48
CA ASP A 62 -3.42 8.67 -12.25
C ASP A 62 -3.85 7.82 -11.05
N SER A 63 -4.13 8.49 -9.94
CA SER A 63 -4.46 7.80 -8.70
C SER A 63 -5.80 7.10 -8.73
N THR A 64 -6.72 7.60 -9.56
CA THR A 64 -8.00 6.95 -9.78
C THR A 64 -7.81 5.67 -10.58
N LEU A 65 -7.07 5.71 -11.69
CA LEU A 65 -6.81 4.52 -12.50
C LEU A 65 -6.09 3.44 -11.70
N THR A 66 -5.05 3.81 -10.94
CA THR A 66 -4.31 2.84 -10.12
C THR A 66 -5.17 2.24 -9.01
N ARG A 67 -6.04 3.02 -8.34
CA ARG A 67 -6.99 2.45 -7.37
C ARG A 67 -7.92 1.43 -8.01
N HIS A 68 -8.48 1.74 -9.18
CA HIS A 68 -9.35 0.82 -9.90
C HIS A 68 -8.61 -0.46 -10.30
N LYS A 69 -7.39 -0.32 -10.84
CA LYS A 69 -6.57 -1.46 -11.21
C LYS A 69 -6.27 -2.35 -10.01
N LEU A 70 -5.85 -1.76 -8.89
CA LEU A 70 -5.57 -2.49 -7.65
C LEU A 70 -6.82 -3.20 -7.12
N ALA A 71 -7.98 -2.53 -7.11
CA ALA A 71 -9.23 -3.14 -6.67
C ALA A 71 -9.62 -4.34 -7.55
N MET A 72 -9.41 -4.25 -8.87
CA MET A 72 -9.64 -5.36 -9.79
C MET A 72 -8.65 -6.51 -9.59
N GLU A 73 -7.35 -6.21 -9.43
CA GLU A 73 -6.32 -7.21 -9.12
C GLU A 73 -6.70 -7.99 -7.85
N LEU A 74 -7.03 -7.30 -6.75
CA LEU A 74 -7.41 -7.92 -5.49
C LEU A 74 -8.72 -8.72 -5.58
N LEU A 75 -9.71 -8.20 -6.31
CA LEU A 75 -10.98 -8.90 -6.50
C LEU A 75 -10.78 -10.20 -7.29
N LEU A 76 -9.95 -10.15 -8.34
CA LEU A 76 -9.75 -11.26 -9.26
C LEU A 76 -8.64 -12.21 -8.85
N ASP A 77 -7.92 -11.93 -7.77
CA ASP A 77 -6.91 -12.82 -7.22
C ASP A 77 -7.51 -14.21 -6.89
N ASP A 78 -6.75 -15.27 -7.13
CA ASP A 78 -7.21 -16.64 -6.89
C ASP A 78 -7.20 -17.00 -5.40
N GLU A 79 -6.43 -16.27 -4.57
CA GLU A 79 -6.44 -16.41 -3.12
C GLU A 79 -7.60 -15.65 -2.47
N ASN A 80 -8.35 -14.85 -3.23
CA ASN A 80 -9.53 -14.15 -2.72
C ASN A 80 -10.69 -15.12 -2.54
N SER A 81 -10.86 -15.63 -1.31
CA SER A 81 -11.94 -16.54 -0.92
C SER A 81 -13.34 -15.95 -1.08
N GLU A 82 -13.49 -14.63 -1.13
CA GLU A 82 -14.76 -13.93 -1.31
C GLU A 82 -15.08 -13.62 -2.78
N LYS A 83 -14.16 -13.86 -3.72
CA LYS A 83 -14.27 -13.54 -5.16
C LYS A 83 -15.62 -13.97 -5.75
N ALA A 84 -16.02 -15.22 -5.53
CA ALA A 84 -17.27 -15.77 -6.06
C ALA A 84 -18.51 -15.03 -5.53
N ILE A 85 -18.54 -14.73 -4.23
CA ILE A 85 -19.68 -14.05 -3.58
C ILE A 85 -19.79 -12.61 -4.10
N ILE A 86 -18.67 -11.90 -4.22
CA ILE A 86 -18.65 -10.52 -4.71
C ILE A 86 -19.11 -10.48 -6.18
N LEU A 87 -18.58 -11.37 -7.03
CA LEU A 87 -18.97 -11.44 -8.44
C LEU A 87 -20.45 -11.77 -8.64
N ASP A 88 -21.01 -12.68 -7.85
CA ASP A 88 -22.45 -12.99 -7.89
C ASP A 88 -23.30 -11.75 -7.56
N LYS A 89 -22.95 -11.02 -6.49
CA LYS A 89 -23.64 -9.76 -6.13
C LYS A 89 -23.59 -8.73 -7.25
N VAL A 90 -22.45 -8.55 -7.92
CA VAL A 90 -22.30 -7.62 -9.05
C VAL A 90 -23.20 -8.03 -10.22
N HIS A 91 -23.21 -9.32 -10.59
CA HIS A 91 -24.05 -9.82 -11.67
C HIS A 91 -25.54 -9.63 -11.39
N ASN A 92 -25.96 -9.91 -10.16
CA ASN A 92 -27.35 -9.77 -9.74
C ASN A 92 -27.77 -8.29 -9.72
N HIS A 93 -26.92 -7.40 -9.25
CA HIS A 93 -27.16 -5.96 -9.33
C HIS A 93 -27.30 -5.48 -10.78
N ALA A 94 -26.44 -5.94 -11.69
CA ALA A 94 -26.52 -5.59 -13.11
C ALA A 94 -27.81 -6.08 -13.78
N LYS A 95 -28.27 -7.30 -13.44
CA LYS A 95 -29.55 -7.85 -13.91
C LYS A 95 -30.74 -7.02 -13.42
N ILE A 96 -30.75 -6.62 -12.15
CA ILE A 96 -31.81 -5.77 -11.58
C ILE A 96 -31.85 -4.42 -12.29
N LYS A 97 -30.70 -3.79 -12.52
CA LYS A 97 -30.61 -2.50 -13.22
C LYS A 97 -31.14 -2.59 -14.65
N ARG A 98 -30.83 -3.65 -15.39
CA ARG A 98 -31.32 -3.88 -16.76
C ARG A 98 -32.82 -4.12 -16.87
N ARG A 99 -33.48 -4.62 -15.82
CA ARG A 99 -34.95 -4.81 -15.79
C ARG A 99 -35.74 -3.53 -15.47
N ARG A 100 -35.06 -2.48 -15.01
CA ARG A 100 -35.66 -1.19 -14.67
C ARG A 100 -35.57 -0.15 -15.79
N VAL A 101 -34.91 -0.51 -16.90
CA VAL A 101 -34.84 0.26 -18.14
C VAL A 101 -35.78 -0.41 -19.15
#